data_AF-A0A2L2YY06-F1
#
_entry.id   AF-A0A2L2YY06-F1
#
_cell.length_a   1.000
_cell.length_b   1.000
_cell.length_c   1.000
_cell.angle_alpha   90.00
_cell.angle_beta   90.00
_cell.angle_gamma   90.00
#
_symmetry.space_group_name_H-M   'P 1'
#
loop_
_entity.id
_entity.type
_entity.pdbx_description
1 polymer ?
#
loop_
_entity_poly.entity_id
_entity_poly.type
_entity_poly.pdbx_seq_one_letter_code
_entity_poly.pdbx_strand_id
1 'polypeptide(L)'
;PWLPLWKSTHLIPYIHEWLLLLWLIGLWVSDATNPKDREGLGFIKVIIMTVGSMGIMTHVVALVFSDDHSILVCLYIRNQFLAVALLLCFVEFLNFLTFHHLFGPWTVIIRDLIKDLMRFLAI
;
A
#
# COMPACT_ATOMS: atom_id res chain seq x y z
N PRO A 1 -9.01 -15.09 8.37
CA PRO A 1 -9.23 -14.05 9.40
C PRO A 1 -10.12 -14.59 10.53
N TRP A 2 -9.61 -14.67 11.76
CA TRP A 2 -10.31 -15.29 12.90
C TRP A 2 -11.57 -14.51 13.34
N LEU A 3 -11.71 -13.25 12.93
CA LEU A 3 -12.97 -12.51 12.93
C LEU A 3 -13.21 -11.91 11.53
N PRO A 4 -14.46 -11.92 11.04
CA PRO A 4 -14.79 -11.24 9.80
C PRO A 4 -14.64 -9.72 9.94
N LEU A 5 -13.99 -9.06 8.97
CA LEU A 5 -13.66 -7.64 9.02
C LEU A 5 -14.88 -6.73 9.22
N TRP A 6 -16.05 -7.12 8.68
CA TRP A 6 -17.30 -6.35 8.85
C TRP A 6 -17.88 -6.39 10.27
N LYS A 7 -17.38 -7.27 11.15
CA LYS A 7 -17.72 -7.28 12.58
C LYS A 7 -16.75 -6.45 13.43
N SER A 8 -15.67 -5.95 12.83
CA SER A 8 -14.74 -5.08 13.53
C SER A 8 -15.22 -3.63 13.42
N THR A 9 -15.86 -3.16 14.48
CA THR A 9 -16.37 -1.78 14.58
C THR A 9 -15.59 -0.95 15.62
N HIS A 10 -14.64 -1.57 16.32
CA HIS A 10 -13.87 -0.91 17.36
C HIS A 10 -12.67 -0.16 16.77
N LEU A 11 -12.35 1.02 17.31
CA LEU A 11 -11.17 1.80 16.91
C LEU A 11 -9.85 1.26 17.46
N ILE A 12 -9.89 0.32 18.40
CA ILE A 12 -8.69 -0.27 18.99
C ILE A 12 -8.02 -1.15 17.92
N PRO A 13 -6.78 -0.81 17.50
CA PRO A 13 -6.14 -1.57 16.44
C PRO A 13 -5.78 -2.97 16.90
N TYR A 14 -5.91 -3.94 16.00
CA TYR A 14 -5.44 -5.30 16.24
C TYR A 14 -3.92 -5.40 16.14
N ILE A 15 -3.36 -6.50 16.64
CA ILE A 15 -1.91 -6.77 16.63
C ILE A 15 -1.30 -6.64 15.21
N HIS A 16 -2.00 -7.10 14.18
CA HIS A 16 -1.51 -7.01 12.79
C HIS A 16 -1.51 -5.57 12.26
N GLU A 17 -2.38 -4.70 12.76
CA GLU A 17 -2.40 -3.27 12.40
C GLU A 17 -1.25 -2.54 13.09
N TRP A 18 -0.93 -2.89 14.33
CA TRP A 18 0.27 -2.42 15.02
C TRP A 18 1.56 -2.84 14.32
N LEU A 19 1.64 -4.10 13.87
CA LEU A 19 2.76 -4.60 13.08
C LEU A 19 2.90 -3.82 11.77
N LEU A 20 1.78 -3.59 11.06
CA LEU A 20 1.76 -2.82 9.82
C LEU A 20 2.26 -1.38 10.04
N LEU A 21 1.81 -0.73 11.12
CA LEU A 21 2.27 0.62 11.49
C LEU A 21 3.78 0.66 11.71
N LEU A 22 4.31 -0.26 12.53
CA LEU A 22 5.74 -0.37 12.78
C LEU A 22 6.53 -0.60 11.49
N TRP A 23 6.02 -1.49 10.63
CA TRP A 23 6.63 -1.79 9.33
C TRP A 23 6.69 -0.56 8.43
N LEU A 24 5.57 0.16 8.30
CA LEU A 24 5.46 1.35 7.48
C LEU A 24 6.39 2.48 7.95
N ILE A 25 6.51 2.67 9.27
CA ILE A 25 7.47 3.61 9.86
C ILE A 25 8.90 3.21 9.49
N GLY A 26 9.25 1.93 9.64
CA GLY A 26 10.57 1.41 9.26
C GLY A 26 10.88 1.67 7.77
N LEU A 27 9.90 1.47 6.89
CA LEU A 27 10.04 1.76 5.46
C LEU A 27 10.26 3.25 5.18
N TRP A 28 9.54 4.15 5.85
CA TRP A 28 9.73 5.59 5.73
C TRP A 28 11.10 6.04 6.21
N VAL A 29 11.55 5.53 7.36
CA VAL A 29 12.90 5.80 7.88
C VAL A 29 13.97 5.29 6.90
N SER A 30 13.77 4.11 6.31
CA SER A 30 14.67 3.56 5.31
C SER A 30 14.74 4.42 4.04
N ASP A 31 13.60 4.90 3.52
CA ASP A 31 13.58 5.77 2.33
C ASP A 31 14.21 7.15 2.62
N ALA A 32 13.94 7.70 3.81
CA ALA A 32 14.50 8.98 4.24
C ALA A 32 16.03 8.95 4.44
N THR A 33 16.56 7.82 4.93
CA THR A 33 18.01 7.67 5.17
C THR A 33 18.78 7.25 3.92
N ASN A 34 18.13 6.58 2.95
CA ASN A 34 18.77 6.09 1.72
C ASN A 34 17.97 6.47 0.44
N PRO A 35 17.94 7.77 0.08
CA PRO A 35 17.18 8.24 -1.09
C PRO A 35 17.79 7.82 -2.44
N LYS A 36 19.01 7.26 -2.47
CA LYS A 36 19.68 6.79 -3.70
C LYS A 36 19.07 5.50 -4.27
N ASP A 37 18.27 4.76 -3.50
CA ASP A 37 17.53 3.58 -3.97
C ASP A 37 16.29 3.92 -4.83
N ARG A 38 16.10 5.19 -5.18
CA ARG A 38 14.97 5.66 -6.00
C ARG A 38 15.13 5.39 -7.51
N GLU A 39 16.22 4.76 -7.95
CA GLU A 39 16.41 4.42 -9.36
C GLU A 39 15.46 3.30 -9.82
N GLY A 40 14.90 3.43 -11.04
CA GLY A 40 13.98 2.45 -11.61
C GLY A 40 12.58 2.49 -10.99
N LEU A 41 12.19 1.43 -10.29
CA LEU A 41 10.83 1.26 -9.75
C LEU A 41 10.70 1.62 -8.26
N GLY A 42 11.73 2.25 -7.68
CA GLY A 42 11.67 2.79 -6.31
C GLY A 42 10.52 3.79 -6.11
N PHE A 43 10.06 4.46 -7.17
CA PHE A 43 8.90 5.35 -7.11
C PHE A 43 7.59 4.61 -6.77
N ILE A 44 7.41 3.36 -7.22
CA ILE A 44 6.22 2.55 -6.90
C ILE A 44 6.15 2.28 -5.40
N LYS A 45 7.30 1.96 -4.78
CA LYS A 45 7.39 1.75 -3.33
C LYS A 45 6.94 2.98 -2.54
N VAL A 46 7.37 4.18 -2.96
CA VAL A 46 6.93 5.44 -2.32
C VAL A 46 5.43 5.66 -2.46
N ILE A 47 4.84 5.35 -3.63
CA ILE A 47 3.38 5.42 -3.83
C ILE A 47 2.67 4.45 -2.86
N ILE A 48 3.11 3.19 -2.79
CA ILE A 48 2.55 2.18 -1.88
C ILE A 48 2.58 2.68 -0.44
N MET A 49 3.74 3.16 0.02
CA MET A 49 3.92 3.66 1.38
C MET A 49 3.02 4.88 1.66
N THR A 50 2.87 5.78 0.70
CA THR A 50 2.00 6.95 0.80
C THR A 50 0.53 6.54 0.93
N VAL A 51 0.04 5.66 0.04
CA VAL A 51 -1.34 5.14 0.08
C VAL A 51 -1.60 4.39 1.39
N GLY A 52 -0.66 3.55 1.84
CA GLY A 52 -0.75 2.86 3.13
C GLY A 52 -0.81 3.84 4.31
N SER A 53 -0.04 4.93 4.25
CA SER A 53 -0.04 5.98 5.28
C SER A 53 -1.36 6.75 5.32
N MET A 54 -2.00 6.98 4.16
CA MET A 54 -3.34 7.56 4.10
C MET A 54 -4.36 6.67 4.82
N GLY A 55 -4.27 5.35 4.66
CA GLY A 55 -5.07 4.39 5.43
C GLY A 55 -4.91 4.59 6.94
N ILE A 56 -3.67 4.64 7.44
CA ILE A 56 -3.41 4.90 8.86
C ILE A 56 -3.96 6.26 9.31
N MET A 57 -3.77 7.31 8.50
CA MET A 57 -4.25 8.64 8.82
C MET A 57 -5.79 8.70 8.90
N THR A 58 -6.51 7.99 8.03
CA THR A 58 -7.97 7.88 8.13
C THR A 58 -8.43 7.18 9.40
N HIS A 59 -7.66 6.22 9.92
CA HIS A 59 -7.93 5.59 11.22
C HIS A 59 -7.73 6.59 12.37
N VAL A 60 -6.70 7.44 12.31
CA VAL A 60 -6.48 8.51 13.30
C VAL A 60 -7.61 9.53 13.25
N VAL A 61 -8.07 9.91 12.06
CA VAL A 61 -9.21 10.81 11.88
C VAL A 61 -10.51 10.22 12.48
N ALA A 62 -10.69 8.90 12.42
CA ALA A 62 -11.82 8.23 13.05
C ALA A 62 -11.92 8.51 14.57
N LEU A 63 -10.80 8.76 15.26
CA LEU A 63 -10.76 9.05 16.71
C LEU A 63 -11.41 10.39 17.06
N VAL A 64 -11.60 11.29 16.09
CA VAL A 64 -12.22 12.61 16.30
C VAL A 64 -13.74 12.52 16.28
N PHE A 65 -14.30 11.51 15.62
CA PHE A 65 -15.74 11.31 15.54
C PHE A 65 -16.27 10.59 16.78
N SER A 66 -17.46 11.01 17.22
CA SER A 66 -18.17 10.37 18.35
C SER A 66 -19.38 9.57 17.91
N ASP A 67 -19.79 9.68 16.64
CA ASP A 67 -20.91 8.94 16.08
C ASP A 67 -20.43 7.65 15.37
N ASP A 68 -21.14 6.56 15.63
CA ASP A 68 -20.80 5.24 15.08
C ASP A 68 -20.81 5.22 13.54
N HIS A 69 -21.68 6.03 12.92
CA HIS A 69 -21.78 6.06 11.47
C HIS A 69 -20.51 6.62 10.81
N SER A 70 -20.04 7.79 11.26
CA SER A 70 -18.81 8.41 10.72
C SER A 70 -17.59 7.54 11.01
N ILE A 71 -17.53 6.92 12.20
CA ILE A 71 -16.49 5.93 12.54
C ILE A 71 -16.47 4.80 11.52
N LEU A 72 -17.63 4.20 11.22
CA LEU A 72 -17.73 3.10 10.26
C LEU A 72 -17.33 3.53 8.84
N VAL A 73 -17.71 4.75 8.43
CA VAL A 73 -17.29 5.33 7.14
C VAL A 73 -15.77 5.50 7.10
N CYS A 74 -15.14 6.01 8.16
CA CYS A 74 -13.69 6.13 8.23
C CYS A 74 -13.00 4.76 8.17
N LEU A 75 -13.49 3.75 8.90
CA LEU A 75 -12.96 2.39 8.85
C LEU A 75 -13.13 1.74 7.46
N TYR A 76 -14.23 2.04 6.76
CA TYR A 76 -14.41 1.61 5.38
C TYR A 76 -13.38 2.25 4.45
N ILE A 77 -13.21 3.58 4.52
CA ILE A 77 -12.24 4.32 3.71
C ILE A 77 -10.81 3.82 3.98
N ARG A 78 -10.46 3.60 5.26
CA ARG A 78 -9.20 2.98 5.68
C ARG A 78 -8.97 1.66 4.93
N ASN A 79 -9.95 0.78 4.92
CA ASN A 79 -9.85 -0.52 4.28
C ASN A 79 -9.67 -0.41 2.76
N GLN A 80 -10.28 0.59 2.11
CA GLN A 80 -10.05 0.84 0.69
C GLN A 80 -8.60 1.26 0.43
N PHE A 81 -8.04 2.19 1.21
CA PHE A 81 -6.62 2.57 1.07
C PHE A 81 -5.68 1.39 1.29
N LEU A 82 -5.92 0.57 2.33
CA LEU A 82 -5.08 -0.60 2.60
C LEU A 82 -5.21 -1.69 1.53
N ALA A 83 -6.40 -1.88 0.95
CA ALA A 83 -6.60 -2.80 -0.16
C ALA A 83 -5.87 -2.34 -1.44
N VAL A 84 -5.92 -1.04 -1.74
CA VAL A 84 -5.17 -0.45 -2.86
C VAL A 84 -3.67 -0.57 -2.63
N ALA A 85 -3.18 -0.28 -1.42
CA ALA A 85 -1.76 -0.46 -1.07
C ALA A 85 -1.32 -1.92 -1.26
N LEU A 86 -2.11 -2.89 -0.79
CA LEU A 86 -1.85 -4.32 -0.98
C LEU A 86 -1.80 -4.70 -2.47
N LEU A 87 -2.73 -4.19 -3.27
CA LEU A 87 -2.74 -4.43 -4.72
C LEU A 87 -1.45 -3.93 -5.37
N LEU A 88 -1.02 -2.72 -5.01
CA LEU A 88 0.21 -2.12 -5.52
C LEU A 88 1.47 -2.87 -5.04
N CYS A 89 1.48 -3.47 -3.84
CA CYS A 89 2.57 -4.33 -3.38
C CYS A 89 2.83 -5.52 -4.33
N PHE A 90 1.82 -6.05 -5.01
CA PHE A 90 2.04 -7.11 -6.00
C PHE A 90 2.83 -6.62 -7.22
N VAL A 91 2.70 -5.33 -7.58
CA VAL A 91 3.52 -4.73 -8.63
C VAL A 91 4.99 -4.65 -8.17
N GLU A 92 5.22 -4.32 -6.90
CA GLU A 92 6.58 -4.34 -6.33
C GLU A 92 7.17 -5.77 -6.29
N PHE A 93 6.33 -6.79 -6.04
CA PHE A 93 6.76 -8.19 -6.10
C PHE A 93 7.27 -8.62 -7.49
N LEU A 94 6.67 -8.09 -8.58
CA LEU A 94 7.16 -8.35 -9.94
C LEU A 94 8.62 -7.86 -10.13
N ASN A 95 9.03 -6.83 -9.40
CA ASN A 95 10.40 -6.31 -9.48
C ASN A 95 11.39 -7.29 -8.89
N PHE A 96 11.04 -7.90 -7.76
CA PHE A 96 11.87 -8.93 -7.14
C PHE A 96 12.06 -10.13 -8.07
N LEU A 97 11.02 -10.53 -8.82
CA LEU A 97 11.12 -11.63 -9.79
C LEU A 97 12.10 -11.32 -10.95
N THR A 98 12.43 -10.05 -11.20
CA THR A 98 13.33 -9.66 -12.30
C THR A 98 14.74 -10.24 -12.14
N PHE A 99 15.17 -10.50 -10.90
CA PHE A 99 16.49 -11.07 -10.62
C PHE A 99 16.59 -12.56 -10.98
N HIS A 100 15.46 -13.24 -11.13
CA HIS A 100 15.45 -14.65 -11.48
C HIS A 100 15.55 -14.83 -12.99
N HIS A 101 16.49 -15.63 -13.48
CA HIS A 101 16.76 -15.84 -14.91
C HIS A 101 15.52 -16.25 -15.74
N LEU A 102 14.58 -17.02 -15.16
CA LEU A 102 13.34 -17.37 -15.85
C LEU A 102 12.32 -16.23 -15.89
N PHE A 103 12.30 -15.33 -14.91
CA PHE A 103 11.26 -14.30 -14.76
C PHE A 103 11.73 -12.90 -15.19
N GLY A 104 13.04 -12.68 -15.28
CA GLY A 104 13.65 -11.45 -15.80
C GLY A 104 13.05 -10.99 -17.14
N PRO A 105 13.05 -11.85 -18.18
CA PRO A 105 12.47 -11.49 -19.47
C PRO A 105 10.97 -11.14 -19.41
N TRP A 106 10.19 -11.85 -18.60
CA TRP A 106 8.75 -11.59 -18.43
C TRP A 106 8.49 -10.24 -17.76
N THR A 107 9.25 -9.89 -16.72
CA THR A 107 9.07 -8.60 -16.06
C THR A 107 9.40 -7.42 -16.99
N VAL A 108 10.41 -7.57 -17.86
CA VAL A 108 10.71 -6.54 -18.87
C VAL A 108 9.53 -6.34 -19.82
N ILE A 109 8.95 -7.44 -20.33
CA ILE A 109 7.76 -7.39 -21.20
C ILE A 109 6.58 -6.73 -20.50
N ILE A 110 6.27 -7.12 -19.26
CA ILE A 110 5.17 -6.53 -18.48
C ILE A 110 5.40 -5.03 -18.25
N ARG A 111 6.63 -4.63 -17.91
CA ARG A 111 6.98 -3.22 -17.71
C ARG A 111 6.75 -2.40 -18.97
N ASP A 112 7.13 -2.92 -20.13
CA ASP A 112 6.95 -2.21 -21.40
C ASP A 112 5.48 -2.16 -21.82
N LEU A 113 4.71 -3.24 -21.61
CA LEU A 113 3.25 -3.24 -21.81
C LEU A 113 2.54 -2.20 -20.94
N ILE A 114 2.94 -2.02 -19.68
CA ILE A 114 2.37 -0.99 -18.80
C ILE A 114 2.64 0.41 -19.34
N LYS A 115 3.85 0.69 -19.84
CA LYS A 115 4.17 2.00 -20.44
C LYS A 115 3.31 2.26 -21.68
N ASP A 116 3.12 1.24 -22.53
CA ASP A 116 2.31 1.37 -23.74
C ASP A 116 0.82 1.54 -23.42
N LEU A 117 0.30 0.83 -22.42
CA LEU A 117 -1.06 1.04 -21.92
C LEU A 117 -1.26 2.48 -21.42
N MET A 118 -0.32 3.03 -20.66
CA MET A 118 -0.39 4.41 -20.16
C MET A 118 -0.40 5.44 -21.29
N ARG A 119 0.34 5.19 -22.39
CA ARG A 119 0.29 6.02 -23.60
C ARG A 119 -1.06 5.92 -24.29
N PHE A 120 -1.63 4.72 -24.38
CA PHE A 120 -2.94 4.50 -24.99
C PHE A 120 -4.07 5.18 -24.21
N LEU A 121 -4.00 5.19 -22.87
CA LEU A 121 -4.99 5.84 -22.02
C LEU A 121 -5.05 7.37 -22.18
N ALA A 122 -3.97 7.98 -22.69
CA ALA A 122 -3.86 9.42 -22.89
C ALA A 122 -4.41 9.91 -24.24
N ILE A 123 -4.77 8.98 -25.14
CA ILE A 123 -5.40 9.25 -26.46
C ILE A 123 -6.91 9.12 -26.31
#